data_AF-A0A527U5Q5-F1
#
_entry.id   AF-A0A527U5Q5-F1
#
_cell.length_a   1.000
_cell.length_b   1.000
_cell.length_c   1.000
_cell.angle_alpha   90.00
_cell.angle_beta   90.00
_cell.angle_gamma   90.00
#
_symmetry.space_group_name_H-M   'P 1'
#
loop_
_entity.id
_entity.type
_entity.pdbx_description
1 polymer ?
#
loop_
_entity_poly.entity_id
_entity_poly.type
_entity_poly.pdbx_seq_one_letter_code
_entity_poly.pdbx_strand_id
1 'polypeptide(L)' 'MNDRINTLDELLSDPMVKLVMERDRVRPAELRMLLEEKVRRTEDDAPVSRVNDRFVPPAHMIARTCDKLWLCS' A
#
# COMPACT_ATOMS: atom_id res chain seq x y z
N MET A 1 4.39 -22.88 -6.67
CA MET A 1 4.43 -21.49 -6.20
C MET A 1 4.40 -21.56 -4.69
N ASN A 2 5.21 -20.76 -3.99
CA ASN A 2 5.09 -20.70 -2.54
C ASN A 2 3.87 -19.83 -2.27
N ASP A 3 2.72 -20.43 -1.98
CA ASP A 3 1.42 -19.74 -2.01
C ASP A 3 1.22 -18.76 -0.84
N ARG A 4 2.27 -18.54 -0.03
CA ARG A 4 2.27 -17.63 1.12
C ARG A 4 3.54 -16.80 1.11
N ILE A 5 3.36 -15.53 0.77
CA ILE A 5 4.35 -14.47 0.95
C ILE A 5 4.16 -13.94 2.37
N ASN A 6 5.14 -14.16 3.24
CA ASN A 6 5.04 -13.81 4.66
C ASN A 6 5.83 -12.55 5.02
N THR A 7 6.72 -12.09 4.12
CA THR A 7 7.53 -10.90 4.35
C THR A 7 7.43 -9.93 3.19
N LEU A 8 7.67 -8.64 3.48
CA LEU A 8 7.74 -7.60 2.47
C LEU A 8 8.89 -7.88 1.47
N ASP A 9 10.00 -8.44 1.94
CA ASP A 9 11.15 -8.77 1.10
C ASP A 9 10.82 -9.86 0.06
N GLU A 10 10.05 -10.88 0.46
CA GLU A 10 9.52 -11.90 -0.44
C GLU A 10 8.58 -11.28 -1.49
N LEU A 11 7.67 -10.38 -1.06
CA LEU A 11 6.73 -9.71 -1.97
C LEU A 11 7.45 -8.87 -3.02
N LEU A 12 8.42 -8.06 -2.59
CA LEU A 12 9.19 -7.19 -3.48
C LEU A 12 10.18 -7.97 -4.35
N SER A 13 10.47 -9.22 -3.98
CA SER A 13 11.33 -10.12 -4.74
C SER A 13 10.58 -10.94 -5.78
N ASP A 14 9.25 -11.04 -5.67
CA ASP A 14 8.39 -11.80 -6.57
C ASP A 14 8.51 -11.30 -8.03
N PRO A 15 8.71 -12.21 -9.01
CA PRO A 15 8.90 -11.82 -10.40
C PRO A 15 7.71 -11.05 -11.00
N MET A 16 6.48 -11.43 -10.66
CA MET A 16 5.28 -10.78 -11.19
C MET A 16 5.12 -9.39 -10.58
N VAL A 17 5.38 -9.23 -9.28
CA VAL A 17 5.40 -7.92 -8.62
C VAL A 17 6.46 -7.01 -9.23
N LYS A 18 7.69 -7.50 -9.45
CA LYS A 18 8.76 -6.72 -10.08
C LYS A 18 8.38 -6.20 -11.47
N LEU A 19 7.76 -7.04 -12.30
CA LEU A 19 7.31 -6.64 -13.65
C LEU A 19 6.26 -5.51 -13.59
N VAL A 20 5.31 -5.60 -12.65
CA VAL A 20 4.30 -4.55 -12.45
C VAL A 20 4.94 -3.25 -11.96
N MET A 21 5.86 -3.34 -11.01
CA MET A 21 6.59 -2.19 -10.49
C MET A 21 7.41 -1.50 -11.58
N GLU A 22 8.12 -2.26 -12.40
CA GLU A 22 8.89 -1.73 -13.53
C GLU A 22 8.00 -1.01 -14.54
N ARG A 23 6.88 -1.63 -14.93
CA ARG A 23 5.87 -1.03 -15.81
C ARG A 23 5.39 0.33 -15.27
N ASP A 24 5.15 0.40 -13.97
CA ASP A 24 4.62 1.59 -13.29
C ASP A 24 5.74 2.53 -12.79
N ARG A 25 7.00 2.25 -13.17
CA ARG A 25 8.22 3.03 -12.80
C ARG A 25 8.46 3.14 -11.29
N VAL A 26 8.03 2.15 -10.53
CA VAL A 26 8.23 2.06 -9.09
C VAL A 26 9.55 1.35 -8.79
N ARG A 27 10.39 1.95 -7.93
CA ARG A 27 11.64 1.34 -7.46
C ARG A 27 11.40 0.53 -6.18
N PRO A 28 11.73 -0.78 -6.13
CA PRO A 28 11.50 -1.62 -4.96
C PRO A 28 12.16 -1.12 -3.66
N ALA A 29 13.39 -0.61 -3.75
CA ALA A 29 14.11 -0.08 -2.60
C ALA A 29 13.44 1.15 -1.97
N GLU A 30 12.87 2.02 -2.82
CA GLU A 30 12.16 3.22 -2.36
C GLU A 30 10.82 2.87 -1.72
N LEU A 31 10.07 1.93 -2.33
CA LEU A 31 8.82 1.44 -1.77
C LEU A 31 9.04 0.77 -0.41
N ARG A 32 10.13 0.01 -0.26
CA ARG A 32 10.53 -0.60 1.00
C ARG A 32 10.71 0.42 2.11
N MET A 33 11.56 1.44 1.89
CA MET A 33 11.80 2.48 2.89
C MET A 33 10.51 3.18 3.32
N LEU A 34 9.63 3.51 2.36
CA LEU A 34 8.37 4.17 2.65
C LEU A 34 7.42 3.32 3.51
N LEU A 35 7.36 2.01 3.25
CA LEU A 35 6.50 1.10 4.01
C LEU A 35 7.07 0.83 5.41
N GLU A 36 8.38 0.58 5.52
CA GLU A 36 9.06 0.38 6.80
C GLU A 36 8.96 1.62 7.72
N GLU A 37 9.09 2.82 7.16
CA GLU A 37 8.91 4.06 7.92
C GLU A 37 7.50 4.18 8.52
N LYS A 38 6.46 3.74 7.80
CA LYS A 38 5.08 3.83 8.26
C LYS A 38 4.76 2.77 9.31
N VAL A 39 5.32 1.57 9.20
CA VAL A 39 5.19 0.53 10.22
C VAL A 39 5.81 1.00 11.54
N ARG A 40 7.04 1.53 11.51
CA ARG A 40 7.71 2.03 12.72
C ARG A 40 6.91 3.12 13.44
N ARG A 41 6.31 4.05 12.69
CA ARG A 41 5.43 5.09 13.25
C ARG A 41 4.15 4.54 13.89
N THR A 42 3.76 3.30 13.60
CA THR A 42 2.57 2.66 14.17
C THR A 42 2.90 1.90 15.45
N GLU A 43 4.15 1.45 15.61
CA GLU A 43 4.61 0.70 16.80
C GLU A 43 5.06 1.61 17.95
N ASP A 44 5.59 2.80 17.65
CA ASP A 44 6.02 3.78 18.67
C ASP A 44 4.86 4.57 19.31
N ASP A 45 3.64 4.50 18.74
CA ASP A 45 2.43 5.17 19.25
C ASP A 45 1.38 4.15 19.74
N ALA A 46 1.41 3.81 21.03
CA ALA A 46 0.23 3.27 21.72
C ALA A 46 0.22 3.66 23.21
N PRO A 47 -0.93 3.92 23.87
CA PRO A 47 -2.32 3.83 23.38
C PRO A 47 -3.16 5.09 23.65
N VAL A 48 -3.80 5.67 22.63
CA VAL A 48 -5.01 6.47 22.84
C VAL A 48 -6.01 6.25 21.71
N SER A 49 -7.10 5.58 22.08
CA SER A 49 -8.43 5.64 21.48
C SER A 49 -8.59 5.30 19.99
N ARG A 50 -9.19 4.13 19.79
CA ARG A 50 -10.04 3.80 18.64
C ARG A 50 -10.97 4.99 18.32
N VAL A 51 -11.07 5.37 17.04
CA VAL A 51 -12.28 5.69 16.24
C VAL A 51 -11.82 6.49 15.02
N ASN A 52 -11.19 5.80 14.08
CA ASN A 52 -11.51 5.88 12.66
C ASN A 52 -10.48 5.01 11.94
N ASP A 53 -10.87 3.76 11.73
CA ASP A 53 -10.55 3.06 10.51
C ASP A 53 -10.45 4.10 9.39
N ARG A 54 -9.25 4.30 8.86
CA ARG A 54 -9.12 4.84 7.50
C ARG A 54 -9.64 3.74 6.58
N PHE A 55 -10.95 3.55 6.58
CA PHE A 55 -11.66 2.75 5.61
C PHE A 55 -11.44 3.46 4.27
N VAL A 56 -10.39 3.04 3.57
CA VAL A 56 -10.19 3.39 2.19
C VAL A 56 -10.98 2.37 1.40
N PRO A 57 -12.17 2.72 0.87
CA PRO A 57 -12.95 1.78 0.10
C PRO A 57 -12.13 1.30 -1.10
N PRO A 58 -12.31 0.06 -1.55
CA PRO A 58 -11.72 -0.45 -2.78
C PRO A 58 -11.67 0.59 -3.91
N ALA A 59 -10.57 0.64 -4.65
CA ALA A 59 -10.28 1.68 -5.65
C ALA A 59 -11.42 1.92 -6.67
N HIS A 60 -12.16 0.87 -7.05
CA HIS A 60 -13.31 0.96 -7.95
C HIS A 60 -14.51 1.74 -7.37
N MET A 61 -14.62 1.83 -6.04
CA MET A 61 -15.61 2.68 -5.37
C MET A 61 -15.13 4.13 -5.32
N ILE A 62 -13.84 4.37 -5.08
CA ILE A 62 -13.28 5.73 -5.06
C ILE A 62 -13.42 6.40 -6.43
N ALA A 63 -13.12 5.68 -7.52
CA ALA A 63 -13.25 6.20 -8.88
C ALA A 63 -14.66 6.74 -9.19
N ARG A 64 -15.71 5.98 -8.81
CA ARG A 64 -17.11 6.40 -9.01
C ARG A 64 -17.49 7.64 -8.21
N THR A 65 -16.96 7.78 -7.01
CA THR A 65 -17.24 8.97 -6.17
C THR A 65 -16.43 10.17 -6.62
N CYS A 66 -15.19 9.95 -7.11
CA CYS A 66 -14.31 11.01 -7.60
C CYS A 66 -14.87 11.68 -8.86
N ASP A 67 -15.42 10.90 -9.80
CA ASP A 67 -16.07 11.43 -11.02
C ASP A 67 -17.31 12.27 -10.69
N LYS A 68 -18.14 11.82 -9.74
CA LYS A 68 -19.32 12.57 -9.30
C LYS A 68 -18.97 13.88 -8.60
N LEU A 69 -17.83 13.92 -7.93
CA LEU A 69 -17.37 15.07 -7.15
C LEU A 69 -16.33 15.92 -7.91
N TRP A 70 -15.99 15.57 -9.15
CA TRP A 70 -14.98 16.25 -9.97
C TRP A 70 -13.61 16.38 -9.30
N LEU A 71 -13.24 15.39 -8.50
CA LEU A 71 -11.99 15.41 -7.71
C LEU A 71 -10.82 14.75 -8.45
N CYS A 72 -11.11 14.01 -9.53
CA CYS A 72 -10.12 13.35 -10.36
C CYS A 72 -10.29 13.88 -11.79
N SER A 73 -9.30 14.63 -12.27
CA SER A 73 -9.22 15.19 -13.63
C SER A 73 -8.16 14.47 -14.45
#